data_AF-F3C003-F1
#
_entry.id   AF-F3C003-F1
#
_cell.length_a   1.000
_cell.length_b   1.000
_cell.length_c   1.000
_cell.angle_alpha   90.00
_cell.angle_beta   90.00
_cell.angle_gamma   90.00
#
_symmetry.space_group_name_H-M   'P 1'
#
loop_
_entity.id
_entity.type
_entity.pdbx_description
1 polymer ?
#
loop_
_entity_poly.entity_id
_entity_poly.type
_entity_poly.pdbx_seq_one_letter_code
_entity_poly.pdbx_strand_id
1 'polypeptide(L)'
;MAALAPSSQDRWLDLNDVLRDLVAEGYLGQDDAETALTQRRSAVNIQLHPLEFLASLQFDDLKRPGKKLDLETLTAWLAKACGQPYMRIDPLKINVAAVTPLMSYAFAQRHKILAVAVDRESVTI
;
A
#
# COMPACT_ATOMS: atom_id res chain seq x y z
N MET A 1 5.70 -8.79 -20.85
CA MET A 1 4.94 -8.69 -19.58
C MET A 1 5.55 -9.65 -18.58
N ALA A 2 6.58 -9.23 -17.84
CA ALA A 2 7.17 -10.06 -16.80
C ALA A 2 6.18 -10.15 -15.64
N ALA A 3 5.55 -11.31 -15.49
CA ALA A 3 4.82 -11.65 -14.28
C ALA A 3 5.83 -11.72 -13.14
N LEU A 4 5.59 -10.95 -12.07
CA LEU A 4 6.34 -11.06 -10.83
C LEU A 4 6.26 -12.50 -10.35
N ALA A 5 7.39 -13.20 -10.28
CA ALA A 5 7.45 -14.52 -9.68
C ALA A 5 7.07 -14.38 -8.19
N PRO A 6 6.08 -15.14 -7.68
CA PRO A 6 5.73 -15.06 -6.28
C PRO A 6 6.89 -15.60 -5.46
N SER A 7 7.58 -14.74 -4.71
CA SER A 7 8.47 -15.17 -3.65
C SER A 7 7.61 -15.83 -2.58
N SER A 8 7.71 -17.15 -2.46
CA SER A 8 6.83 -18.04 -1.68
C SER A 8 6.93 -17.89 -0.14
N GLN A 9 7.29 -16.70 0.37
CA GLN A 9 7.36 -16.43 1.80
C GLN A 9 6.67 -15.10 2.11
N ASP A 10 5.75 -15.15 3.07
CA ASP A 10 5.14 -13.96 3.65
C ASP A 10 6.24 -13.07 4.23
N ARG A 11 6.34 -11.85 3.70
CA ARG A 11 7.34 -10.87 4.13
C ARG A 11 6.73 -9.49 4.18
N TRP A 12 7.31 -8.66 5.04
CA TRP A 12 6.99 -7.24 5.08
C TRP A 12 7.40 -6.57 3.78
N LEU A 13 6.65 -5.52 3.41
CA LEU A 13 6.97 -4.70 2.27
C LEU A 13 8.33 -4.03 2.47
N ASP A 14 9.27 -4.27 1.55
CA ASP A 14 10.60 -3.66 1.58
C ASP A 14 10.67 -2.46 0.62
N LEU A 15 11.31 -1.37 1.06
CA LEU A 15 11.41 -0.15 0.27
C LEU A 15 12.22 -0.36 -1.02
N ASN A 16 13.28 -1.18 -1.00
CA ASN A 16 14.13 -1.39 -2.18
C ASN A 16 13.36 -2.14 -3.26
N ASP A 17 12.58 -3.16 -2.86
CA ASP A 17 11.73 -3.90 -3.80
C ASP A 17 10.67 -2.97 -4.40
N VAL A 18 10.00 -2.15 -3.58
CA VAL A 18 9.01 -1.17 -4.06
C VAL A 18 9.64 -0.18 -5.04
N LEU A 19 10.79 0.41 -4.71
CA LEU A 19 11.48 1.37 -5.58
C LEU A 19 11.89 0.73 -6.90
N ARG A 20 12.46 -0.49 -6.86
CA ARG A 20 12.84 -1.23 -8.07
C ARG A 20 11.63 -1.42 -8.99
N ASP A 21 10.50 -1.83 -8.43
CA ASP A 21 9.31 -2.14 -9.21
C ASP A 21 8.65 -0.84 -9.74
N LEU A 22 8.63 0.24 -8.95
CA LEU A 22 8.15 1.55 -9.41
C LEU A 22 9.01 2.14 -10.54
N VAL A 23 10.33 1.98 -10.50
CA VAL A 23 11.24 2.37 -11.59
C VAL A 23 10.99 1.50 -12.82
N ALA A 24 10.93 0.18 -12.64
CA ALA A 24 10.71 -0.76 -13.74
C ALA A 24 9.38 -0.53 -14.45
N GLU A 25 8.35 -0.11 -13.70
CA GLU A 25 7.05 0.25 -14.24
C GLU A 25 6.98 1.70 -14.76
N GLY A 26 7.97 2.54 -14.50
CA GLY A 26 8.05 3.92 -14.96
C GLY A 26 7.17 4.91 -14.19
N TYR A 27 6.93 4.68 -12.89
CA TYR A 27 6.28 5.66 -12.01
C TYR A 27 7.23 6.77 -11.54
N LEU A 28 8.51 6.44 -11.38
CA LEU A 28 9.57 7.36 -10.92
C LEU A 28 10.91 7.04 -11.60
N GLY A 29 11.80 8.03 -11.63
CA GLY A 29 13.13 7.90 -12.23
C GLY A 29 14.15 7.23 -11.30
N GLN A 30 15.25 6.75 -11.85
CA GLN A 30 16.31 6.13 -11.05
C GLN A 30 16.92 7.13 -10.04
N ASP A 31 17.07 8.40 -10.43
CA ASP A 31 17.59 9.46 -9.56
C ASP A 31 16.68 9.71 -8.33
N ASP A 32 15.35 9.65 -8.52
CA ASP A 32 14.37 9.79 -7.44
C ASP A 32 14.44 8.58 -6.49
N ALA A 33 14.65 7.37 -7.03
CA ALA A 33 14.82 6.17 -6.23
C ALA A 33 16.07 6.23 -5.34
N GLU A 34 17.21 6.68 -5.88
CA GLU A 34 18.45 6.85 -5.12
C GLU A 34 18.32 7.92 -4.04
N THR A 35 17.61 9.01 -4.36
CA THR A 35 17.25 10.07 -3.41
C THR A 35 16.40 9.51 -2.26
N ALA A 36 15.39 8.69 -2.57
CA ALA A 36 14.54 8.05 -1.56
C ALA A 36 15.34 7.14 -0.61
N LEU A 37 16.26 6.33 -1.14
CA LEU A 37 17.13 5.46 -0.33
C LEU A 37 18.04 6.25 0.61
N THR A 38 18.55 7.38 0.13
CA THR A 38 19.38 8.28 0.94
C THR A 38 18.57 8.90 2.09
N GLN A 39 17.36 9.39 1.79
CA GLN A 39 16.48 10.00 2.78
C GLN A 39 15.89 8.99 3.77
N ARG A 40 15.75 7.71 3.39
CA ARG A 40 15.24 6.65 4.27
C ARG A 40 16.12 6.43 5.51
N ARG A 41 17.41 6.77 5.46
CA ARG A 41 18.38 6.55 6.54
C ARG A 41 18.12 7.36 7.80
N SER A 42 17.24 8.37 7.76
CA SER A 42 16.89 9.11 8.97
C SER A 42 16.10 8.23 9.94
N ALA A 43 16.34 8.41 11.25
CA ALA A 43 15.68 7.62 12.29
C ALA A 43 14.14 7.78 12.31
N VAL A 44 13.64 8.91 11.81
CA VAL A 44 12.20 9.16 11.68
C VAL A 44 11.65 8.40 10.46
N ASN A 45 12.33 8.46 9.32
CA ASN A 45 11.84 7.89 8.07
C ASN A 45 11.90 6.35 8.07
N ILE A 46 12.84 5.75 8.79
CA ILE A 46 12.94 4.28 8.86
C ILE A 46 11.72 3.63 9.53
N GLN A 47 11.00 4.36 10.37
CA GLN A 47 9.80 3.89 11.07
C GLN A 47 8.52 4.02 10.23
N LEU A 48 8.53 4.87 9.21
CA LEU A 48 7.38 5.06 8.34
C LEU A 48 7.17 3.84 7.43
N HIS A 49 5.90 3.51 7.15
CA HIS A 49 5.59 2.51 6.15
C HIS A 49 6.20 2.91 4.78
N PRO A 50 6.75 1.99 3.97
CA PRO A 50 7.43 2.35 2.72
C PRO A 50 6.59 3.24 1.81
N LEU A 51 5.29 2.98 1.66
CA LEU A 51 4.41 3.81 0.82
C LEU A 51 4.14 5.20 1.42
N GLU A 52 4.01 5.31 2.74
CA GLU A 52 3.82 6.61 3.40
C GLU A 52 5.07 7.47 3.27
N PHE A 53 6.23 6.85 3.43
CA PHE A 53 7.52 7.50 3.22
C PHE A 53 7.64 8.02 1.78
N LEU A 54 7.38 7.18 0.78
CA LEU A 54 7.44 7.60 -0.63
C LEU A 54 6.45 8.72 -0.94
N ALA A 55 5.22 8.63 -0.43
CA ALA A 55 4.22 9.68 -0.58
C ALA A 55 4.67 11.02 0.04
N SER A 56 5.41 10.98 1.16
CA SER A 56 5.93 12.20 1.80
C SER A 56 6.99 12.93 0.97
N LEU A 57 7.67 12.23 0.05
CA LEU A 57 8.72 12.80 -0.80
C LEU A 57 8.16 13.65 -1.95
N GLN A 58 6.87 13.49 -2.29
CA GLN A 58 6.18 14.28 -3.31
C GLN A 58 6.91 14.29 -4.67
N PHE A 59 7.48 13.13 -5.05
CA PHE A 59 8.05 12.93 -6.39
C PHE A 59 6.99 13.10 -7.47
N ASP A 60 7.43 13.51 -8.65
CA ASP A 60 6.55 13.59 -9.81
C ASP A 60 6.16 12.18 -10.28
N ASP A 61 4.88 12.00 -10.57
CA ASP A 61 4.38 10.76 -11.15
C ASP A 61 4.62 10.79 -12.67
N LEU A 62 5.62 10.04 -13.12
CA LEU A 62 6.00 10.00 -14.54
C LEU A 62 4.89 9.41 -15.44
N LYS A 63 3.94 8.65 -14.88
CA LYS A 63 2.78 8.15 -15.63
C LYS A 63 1.64 9.17 -15.69
N ARG A 64 1.61 10.13 -14.77
CA ARG A 64 0.57 11.17 -14.71
C ARG A 64 1.24 12.54 -14.59
N PRO A 65 1.71 13.11 -15.72
CA PRO A 65 2.35 14.42 -15.72
C PRO A 65 1.52 15.48 -15.00
N GLY A 66 2.16 16.25 -14.12
CA GLY A 66 1.52 17.27 -13.30
C GLY A 66 0.88 16.76 -12.01
N LYS A 67 0.93 15.44 -11.74
CA LYS A 67 0.56 14.86 -10.45
C LYS A 67 1.79 14.37 -9.69
N LYS A 68 1.66 14.32 -8.37
CA LYS A 68 2.65 13.71 -7.47
C LYS A 68 2.32 12.26 -7.24
N LEU A 69 3.34 11.47 -6.89
CA LEU A 69 3.20 10.09 -6.48
C LEU A 69 2.68 10.03 -5.04
N ASP A 70 1.36 10.22 -4.90
CA ASP A 70 0.67 10.23 -3.62
C ASP A 70 0.39 8.82 -3.06
N LEU A 71 -0.03 8.78 -1.80
CA LEU A 71 -0.31 7.52 -1.10
C LEU A 71 -1.46 6.73 -1.74
N GLU A 72 -2.48 7.40 -2.29
CA GLU A 72 -3.61 6.74 -2.96
C GLU A 72 -3.14 5.97 -4.19
N THR A 73 -2.29 6.61 -5.00
CA THR A 73 -1.72 6.03 -6.22
C THR A 73 -0.79 4.87 -5.90
N LEU A 74 0.07 5.03 -4.90
CA LEU A 74 0.95 3.96 -4.42
C LEU A 74 0.16 2.77 -3.87
N THR A 75 -0.93 3.01 -3.14
CA THR A 75 -1.80 1.96 -2.62
C THR A 75 -2.53 1.22 -3.74
N ALA A 76 -3.05 1.95 -4.73
CA ALA A 76 -3.69 1.34 -5.90
C ALA A 76 -2.69 0.54 -6.76
N TRP A 77 -1.46 1.03 -6.90
CA TRP A 77 -0.37 0.31 -7.55
C TRP A 77 -0.06 -1.00 -6.82
N LEU A 78 0.12 -0.96 -5.50
CA LEU A 78 0.43 -2.15 -4.71
C LEU A 78 -0.72 -3.17 -4.76
N ALA A 79 -1.97 -2.71 -4.67
CA ALA A 79 -3.14 -3.57 -4.80
C ALA A 79 -3.13 -4.32 -6.13
N LYS A 80 -2.84 -3.62 -7.24
CA LYS A 80 -2.68 -4.24 -8.56
C LYS A 80 -1.52 -5.24 -8.60
N ALA A 81 -0.36 -4.90 -8.02
CA ALA A 81 0.80 -5.79 -7.97
C ALA A 81 0.51 -7.08 -7.18
N CYS A 82 -0.26 -6.98 -6.09
CA CYS A 82 -0.69 -8.10 -5.26
C CYS A 82 -1.91 -8.85 -5.81
N GLY A 83 -2.50 -8.41 -6.93
CA GLY A 83 -3.73 -9.00 -7.46
C GLY A 83 -4.96 -8.81 -6.57
N GLN A 84 -4.96 -7.79 -5.70
CA GLN A 84 -6.05 -7.47 -4.80
C GLN A 84 -6.87 -6.27 -5.31
N PRO A 85 -8.20 -6.24 -5.08
CA PRO A 85 -9.02 -5.07 -5.37
C PRO A 85 -8.62 -3.88 -4.50
N TYR A 86 -8.54 -2.70 -5.09
CA TYR A 86 -8.43 -1.45 -4.34
C TYR A 86 -9.82 -1.03 -3.84
N MET A 87 -9.95 -0.76 -2.54
CA MET A 87 -11.18 -0.29 -1.92
C MET A 87 -10.92 0.94 -1.06
N ARG A 88 -11.67 2.01 -1.31
CA ARG A 88 -11.68 3.19 -0.45
C ARG A 88 -12.76 3.03 0.61
N ILE A 89 -12.35 2.99 1.87
CA ILE A 89 -13.24 2.78 3.01
C ILE A 89 -14.06 4.05 3.26
N ASP A 90 -15.38 3.89 3.19
CA ASP A 90 -16.36 4.91 3.56
C ASP A 90 -17.08 4.45 4.84
N PRO A 91 -16.82 5.08 6.00
CA PRO A 91 -17.41 4.67 7.28
C PRO A 91 -18.95 4.64 7.26
N LEU A 92 -19.59 5.46 6.43
CA LEU A 92 -21.05 5.54 6.36
C LEU A 92 -21.67 4.39 5.57
N LYS A 93 -20.87 3.65 4.80
CA LYS A 93 -21.33 2.50 4.00
C LYS A 93 -21.11 1.17 4.68
N ILE A 94 -20.32 1.12 5.77
CA ILE A 94 -20.03 -0.12 6.49
C ILE A 94 -21.16 -0.44 7.46
N ASN A 95 -21.73 -1.64 7.32
CA ASN A 95 -22.70 -2.15 8.30
C ASN A 95 -21.97 -2.67 9.55
N VAL A 96 -21.68 -1.75 10.48
CA VAL A 96 -20.96 -2.05 11.73
C VAL A 96 -21.66 -3.15 12.54
N ALA A 97 -23.00 -3.19 12.56
CA ALA A 97 -23.75 -4.19 13.31
C ALA A 97 -23.54 -5.61 12.78
N ALA A 98 -23.36 -5.77 11.45
CA ALA A 98 -23.07 -7.06 10.84
C ALA A 98 -21.60 -7.51 11.04
N VAL A 99 -20.68 -6.54 11.08
CA VAL A 99 -19.24 -6.81 11.17
C VAL A 99 -18.75 -7.06 12.60
N THR A 100 -19.25 -6.28 13.57
CA THR A 100 -18.74 -6.29 14.95
C THR A 100 -18.76 -7.67 15.62
N PRO A 101 -19.78 -8.53 15.41
CA PRO A 101 -19.76 -9.90 15.96
C PRO A 101 -18.62 -10.77 15.42
N LEU A 102 -18.13 -10.49 14.21
CA LEU A 102 -17.06 -11.25 13.54
C LEU A 102 -15.68 -10.69 13.84
N MET A 103 -15.55 -9.37 13.96
CA MET A 103 -14.30 -8.70 14.27
C MET A 103 -14.51 -7.68 15.39
N SER A 104 -13.98 -8.01 16.57
CA SER A 104 -13.96 -7.04 17.67
C SER A 104 -13.01 -5.89 17.34
N TYR A 105 -13.32 -4.70 17.86
CA TYR A 105 -12.46 -3.52 17.71
C TYR A 105 -11.02 -3.78 18.18
N ALA A 106 -10.84 -4.48 19.31
CA ALA A 106 -9.52 -4.80 19.84
C ALA A 106 -8.71 -5.72 18.92
N PHE A 107 -9.38 -6.68 18.26
CA PHE A 107 -8.75 -7.55 17.28
C PHE A 107 -8.31 -6.76 16.04
N ALA A 108 -9.22 -5.94 15.49
CA ALA A 108 -8.93 -5.05 14.36
C ALA A 108 -7.73 -4.13 14.64
N GLN A 109 -7.71 -3.50 15.81
CA GLN A 109 -6.67 -2.56 16.22
C GLN A 109 -5.30 -3.24 16.42
N ARG A 110 -5.29 -4.45 16.98
CA ARG A 110 -4.07 -5.23 17.23
C ARG A 110 -3.46 -5.76 15.92
N HIS A 111 -4.30 -6.26 15.02
CA HIS A 111 -3.86 -6.90 13.77
C HIS A 111 -3.82 -5.96 12.57
N LYS A 112 -4.26 -4.70 12.73
CA LYS A 112 -4.28 -3.68 11.66
C LYS A 112 -5.09 -4.10 10.43
N ILE A 113 -6.22 -4.76 10.68
CA ILE A 113 -7.17 -5.22 9.66
C ILE A 113 -8.58 -4.81 10.07
N LEU A 114 -9.49 -4.66 9.10
CA LEU A 114 -10.86 -4.24 9.35
C LEU A 114 -11.80 -5.00 8.43
N ALA A 115 -12.73 -5.77 8.99
CA ALA A 115 -13.81 -6.31 8.17
C ALA A 115 -14.70 -5.16 7.65
N VAL A 116 -14.94 -5.12 6.34
CA VAL A 116 -15.70 -4.04 5.67
C VAL A 116 -17.03 -4.53 5.10
N ALA A 117 -17.15 -5.82 4.84
CA ALA A 117 -18.38 -6.45 4.37
C ALA A 117 -18.46 -7.92 4.84
N VAL A 118 -19.68 -8.42 4.93
CA VAL A 118 -19.99 -9.79 5.33
C VAL A 118 -21.10 -10.28 4.41
N ASP A 119 -20.91 -11.46 3.83
CA ASP A 119 -21.95 -12.20 3.16
C ASP A 119 -22.20 -13.55 3.88
N ARG A 120 -22.98 -14.45 3.28
CA ARG A 120 -23.34 -15.73 3.93
C ARG A 120 -22.17 -16.71 4.07
N GLU A 121 -21.17 -16.59 3.20
CA GLU A 121 -20.08 -17.57 3.04
C GLU A 121 -18.69 -16.94 3.24
N SER A 122 -18.60 -15.61 3.23
CA SER A 122 -17.34 -14.88 3.22
C SER A 122 -17.38 -13.58 4.02
N VAL A 123 -16.20 -13.14 4.42
CA VAL A 123 -15.96 -11.84 5.07
C VAL A 123 -14.90 -11.11 4.25
N THR A 124 -15.20 -9.89 3.85
CA THR A 124 -14.24 -9.00 3.20
C THR A 124 -13.49 -8.23 4.27
N ILE A 125 -12.16 -8.32 4.24
CA ILE A 125 -11.20 -7.66 5.13
C ILE A 125 -10.44 -6.58 4.35
#